data_AF-A0AAJ0WVK2-F1
#
_entry.id   AF-A0AAJ0WVK2-F1
#
_cell.length_a   1.000
_cell.length_b   1.000
_cell.length_c   1.000
_cell.angle_alpha   90.00
_cell.angle_beta   90.00
_cell.angle_gamma   90.00
#
_symmetry.space_group_name_H-M   'P 1'
#
loop_
_entity.id
_entity.type
_entity.pdbx_description
1 polymer ?
#
loop_
_entity_poly.entity_id
_entity_poly.type
_entity_poly.pdbx_seq_one_letter_code
_entity_poly.pdbx_strand_id
1 'polypeptide(L)'
;MVDISAFLGPEFYGFILPFLFTFAIVYGLLTKASMFGAKSDRINAILALVMGFFVTAVGGPTLAAFFTNLFGGASMFLGGILVVILLVTLVRGESQTKNLAVIVITVLIGAFLFLSSSSATGFIGIAVDSTTATLAFALVVILIAIYYITRPEATSAKKD
;
A
#
# COMPACT_ATOMS: atom_id res chain seq x y z
N MET A 1 -28.91 -21.00 -4.28
CA MET A 1 -28.60 -19.65 -3.80
C MET A 1 -27.20 -19.33 -4.30
N VAL A 2 -27.04 -18.37 -5.22
CA VAL A 2 -25.73 -18.02 -5.79
C VAL A 2 -24.94 -17.27 -4.74
N ASP A 3 -23.76 -17.78 -4.38
CA ASP A 3 -22.91 -17.15 -3.39
C ASP A 3 -22.19 -15.96 -4.04
N ILE A 4 -22.72 -14.75 -3.83
CA ILE A 4 -22.17 -13.51 -4.40
C ILE A 4 -20.72 -13.28 -3.93
N SER A 5 -20.36 -13.84 -2.77
CA SER A 5 -18.98 -13.80 -2.24
C SER A 5 -17.99 -14.58 -3.13
N ALA A 6 -18.45 -15.65 -3.79
CA ALA A 6 -17.63 -16.40 -4.75
C ALA A 6 -17.44 -15.61 -6.06
N PHE A 7 -18.43 -14.81 -6.47
CA PHE A 7 -18.34 -13.97 -7.66
C PHE A 7 -17.43 -12.74 -7.47
N LEU A 8 -17.29 -12.21 -6.25
CA LEU A 8 -16.37 -11.10 -5.92
C LEU A 8 -15.08 -11.58 -5.23
N GLY A 9 -14.87 -12.90 -5.18
CA GLY A 9 -13.77 -13.55 -4.49
C GLY A 9 -12.47 -13.57 -5.31
N PRO A 10 -11.52 -14.45 -4.94
CA PRO A 10 -10.22 -14.59 -5.62
C PRO A 10 -10.34 -14.82 -7.13
N GLU A 11 -11.42 -15.46 -7.57
CA GLU A 11 -11.70 -15.72 -9.00
C GLU A 11 -12.00 -14.43 -9.79
N PHE A 12 -12.65 -13.45 -9.16
CA PHE A 12 -12.89 -12.14 -9.77
C PHE A 12 -11.56 -11.45 -10.07
N TYR A 13 -10.69 -11.35 -9.07
CA TYR A 13 -9.39 -10.71 -9.21
C TYR A 13 -8.41 -11.55 -10.05
N GLY A 14 -8.53 -12.87 -10.03
CA GLY A 14 -7.73 -13.79 -10.82
C GLY A 14 -8.01 -13.75 -12.32
N PHE A 15 -9.24 -13.38 -12.71
CA PHE A 15 -9.67 -13.35 -14.11
C PHE A 15 -9.93 -11.93 -14.61
N ILE A 16 -10.82 -11.18 -13.95
CA ILE A 16 -11.32 -9.89 -14.47
C ILE A 16 -10.25 -8.82 -14.44
N LEU A 17 -9.39 -8.79 -13.42
CA LEU A 17 -8.36 -7.76 -13.30
C LEU A 17 -7.27 -7.92 -14.39
N PRO A 18 -6.67 -9.10 -14.60
CA PRO A 18 -5.79 -9.35 -15.75
C PRO A 18 -6.43 -9.04 -17.11
N PHE A 19 -7.70 -9.41 -17.28
CA PHE A 19 -8.46 -9.17 -18.50
C PHE A 19 -8.61 -7.67 -18.78
N LEU A 20 -9.14 -6.91 -17.82
CA LEU A 20 -9.37 -5.47 -17.97
C LEU A 20 -8.07 -4.72 -18.21
N PHE A 21 -7.00 -5.11 -17.51
CA PHE A 21 -5.70 -4.49 -17.69
C PHE A 21 -5.13 -4.75 -19.08
N THR A 22 -5.15 -6.00 -19.54
CA THR A 22 -4.67 -6.37 -20.88
C THR A 22 -5.51 -5.68 -21.95
N PHE A 23 -6.84 -5.70 -21.81
CA PHE A 23 -7.75 -4.99 -22.70
C PHE A 23 -7.39 -3.50 -22.80
N ALA A 24 -7.23 -2.82 -21.67
CA ALA A 24 -6.93 -1.40 -21.64
C ALA A 24 -5.59 -1.07 -22.29
N ILE A 25 -4.55 -1.86 -22.04
CA ILE A 25 -3.23 -1.67 -22.66
C ILE A 25 -3.29 -1.90 -24.16
N VAL A 26 -3.84 -3.04 -24.60
CA VAL A 26 -3.90 -3.40 -26.02
C VAL A 26 -4.76 -2.40 -26.78
N TYR A 27 -5.92 -2.02 -26.23
CA TYR A 27 -6.79 -1.02 -26.83
C TYR A 27 -6.09 0.35 -26.94
N GLY A 28 -5.46 0.80 -25.85
CA GLY A 28 -4.71 2.06 -25.83
C GLY A 28 -3.56 2.05 -26.83
N LEU A 29 -2.85 0.93 -26.96
CA LEU A 29 -1.76 0.78 -27.91
C LEU A 29 -2.24 0.79 -29.36
N LEU A 30 -3.28 0.03 -29.69
CA LEU A 30 -3.86 -0.02 -31.04
C LEU A 30 -4.40 1.34 -31.47
N THR A 31 -5.07 2.06 -30.56
CA THR A 31 -5.58 3.40 -30.82
C THR A 31 -4.45 4.40 -31.00
N LYS A 32 -3.42 4.36 -30.14
CA LYS A 32 -2.25 5.26 -30.28
C LYS A 32 -1.44 4.98 -31.55
N ALA A 33 -1.31 3.72 -31.94
CA ALA A 33 -0.58 3.32 -33.15
C ALA A 33 -1.34 3.59 -34.45
N SER A 34 -2.64 3.94 -34.37
CA SER A 34 -3.50 4.19 -35.54
C SER A 34 -3.47 3.06 -36.59
N MET A 35 -3.30 1.81 -36.13
CA MET A 35 -3.03 0.67 -37.03
C MET A 35 -4.10 0.44 -38.11
N PHE A 36 -5.35 0.83 -37.84
CA PHE A 36 -6.46 0.65 -38.79
C PHE A 36 -7.13 1.97 -39.21
N GLY A 37 -6.45 3.11 -39.02
CA GLY A 37 -6.89 4.43 -39.50
C GLY A 37 -8.04 5.08 -38.71
N ALA A 38 -8.63 6.13 -39.28
CA ALA A 38 -9.50 7.10 -38.59
C ALA A 38 -10.89 6.59 -38.14
N LYS A 39 -11.29 5.37 -38.51
CA LYS A 39 -12.57 4.74 -38.10
C LYS A 39 -12.37 3.39 -37.40
N SER A 40 -11.20 3.21 -36.77
CA SER A 40 -10.76 1.93 -36.25
C SER A 40 -11.16 1.60 -34.83
N ASP A 41 -11.75 2.53 -34.07
CA ASP A 41 -11.97 2.35 -32.63
C ASP A 41 -12.75 1.07 -32.30
N ARG A 42 -13.75 0.72 -33.12
CA ARG A 42 -14.51 -0.53 -32.95
C ARG A 42 -13.65 -1.78 -33.18
N ILE A 43 -12.79 -1.75 -34.20
CA ILE A 43 -11.90 -2.87 -34.55
C ILE A 43 -10.83 -3.02 -33.45
N ASN A 44 -10.25 -1.91 -33.00
CA ASN A 44 -9.28 -1.89 -31.91
C ASN A 44 -9.88 -2.44 -30.62
N ALA A 45 -11.12 -2.06 -30.30
CA ALA A 45 -11.82 -2.56 -29.11
C ALA A 45 -12.09 -4.06 -29.21
N ILE A 46 -12.58 -4.55 -30.35
CA ILE A 46 -12.84 -5.99 -30.54
C ILE A 46 -11.54 -6.80 -30.47
N LEU A 47 -10.47 -6.34 -31.11
CA LEU A 47 -9.16 -7.00 -31.06
C LEU A 47 -8.59 -7.01 -29.64
N ALA A 48 -8.62 -5.88 -28.94
CA ALA A 48 -8.20 -5.79 -27.55
C ALA A 48 -9.02 -6.71 -26.64
N LEU A 49 -10.31 -6.87 -26.92
CA LEU A 49 -11.19 -7.78 -26.18
C LEU A 49 -10.75 -9.23 -26.36
N VAL A 50 -10.58 -9.66 -27.61
CA VAL A 50 -10.12 -11.03 -27.93
C VAL A 50 -8.75 -11.31 -27.31
N MET A 51 -7.82 -10.35 -27.45
CA MET A 51 -6.48 -10.46 -26.85
C MET A 51 -6.54 -10.51 -25.32
N GLY A 52 -7.39 -9.70 -24.69
CA GLY A 52 -7.61 -9.72 -23.24
C GLY A 52 -8.09 -11.09 -22.76
N PHE A 53 -9.06 -11.70 -23.44
CA PHE A 53 -9.53 -13.04 -23.11
C PHE A 53 -8.43 -14.10 -23.30
N PHE A 54 -7.68 -14.05 -24.40
CA PHE A 54 -6.59 -15.00 -24.66
C PHE A 54 -5.49 -14.93 -23.60
N VAL A 55 -5.03 -13.72 -23.28
CA VAL A 55 -3.98 -13.51 -22.27
C VAL A 55 -4.46 -13.94 -20.89
N THR A 56 -5.72 -13.70 -20.56
CA THR A 56 -6.28 -14.12 -19.27
C THR A 56 -6.42 -15.64 -19.18
N ALA A 57 -6.82 -16.30 -20.26
CA ALA A 57 -6.92 -17.76 -20.30
C ALA A 57 -5.57 -18.47 -20.12
N VAL A 58 -4.48 -17.89 -20.66
CA VAL A 58 -3.15 -18.51 -20.63
C VAL A 58 -2.29 -18.02 -19.46
N GLY A 59 -2.36 -16.72 -19.15
CA GLY A 59 -1.48 -16.04 -18.20
C GLY A 59 -2.20 -15.35 -17.04
N GLY A 60 -3.52 -15.52 -16.90
CA GLY A 60 -4.34 -14.87 -15.86
C GLY A 60 -3.77 -15.03 -14.45
N PRO A 61 -3.48 -16.25 -13.97
CA PRO A 61 -2.93 -16.45 -12.63
C PRO A 61 -1.58 -15.74 -12.41
N THR A 62 -0.68 -15.77 -13.39
CA THR A 62 0.62 -15.10 -13.31
C THR A 62 0.47 -13.58 -13.27
N LEU A 63 -0.45 -13.03 -14.07
CA LEU A 63 -0.69 -11.59 -14.11
C LEU A 63 -1.39 -11.12 -12.83
N ALA A 64 -2.35 -11.89 -12.31
CA ALA A 64 -3.02 -11.61 -11.04
C ALA A 64 -2.02 -11.65 -9.87
N ALA A 65 -1.13 -12.63 -9.84
CA ALA A 65 -0.06 -12.70 -8.84
C ALA A 65 0.90 -11.50 -8.97
N PHE A 66 1.28 -11.11 -10.19
CA PHE A 66 2.08 -9.93 -10.43
C PHE A 66 1.40 -8.65 -9.89
N PHE A 67 0.12 -8.43 -10.18
CA PHE A 67 -0.61 -7.27 -9.68
C PHE A 67 -0.78 -7.29 -8.17
N THR A 68 -1.04 -8.45 -7.60
CA THR A 68 -1.16 -8.61 -6.14
C THR A 68 0.17 -8.28 -5.47
N ASN A 69 1.29 -8.73 -6.04
CA ASN A 69 2.62 -8.40 -5.51
C ASN A 69 2.98 -6.93 -5.75
N LEU A 70 2.68 -6.38 -6.92
CA LEU A 70 2.99 -5.00 -7.28
C LEU A 70 2.17 -4.01 -6.44
N PHE A 71 0.84 -4.13 -6.46
CA PHE A 71 -0.06 -3.22 -5.74
C PHE A 71 -0.15 -3.54 -4.25
N GLY A 72 -0.03 -4.81 -3.85
CA GLY A 72 0.11 -5.19 -2.45
C GLY A 72 1.42 -4.67 -1.86
N GLY A 73 2.53 -4.87 -2.57
CA GLY A 73 3.82 -4.30 -2.19
C GLY A 73 3.81 -2.77 -2.18
N ALA A 74 3.29 -2.13 -3.23
CA ALA A 74 3.19 -0.67 -3.29
C ALA A 74 2.29 -0.09 -2.19
N SER A 75 1.15 -0.71 -1.89
CA SER A 75 0.26 -0.26 -0.81
C SER A 75 0.93 -0.40 0.56
N MET A 76 1.71 -1.45 0.77
CA MET A 76 2.56 -1.59 1.95
C MET A 76 3.57 -0.45 2.04
N PHE A 77 4.37 -0.18 1.00
CA PHE A 77 5.33 0.93 1.00
C PHE A 77 4.67 2.30 1.23
N LEU A 78 3.55 2.56 0.56
CA LEU A 78 2.78 3.78 0.74
C LEU A 78 2.27 3.90 2.18
N GLY A 79 1.74 2.82 2.75
CA GLY A 79 1.30 2.76 4.14
C GLY A 79 2.45 3.04 5.13
N GLY A 80 3.62 2.46 4.89
CA GLY A 80 4.82 2.72 5.69
C GLY A 80 5.25 4.18 5.69
N ILE A 81 5.31 4.78 4.49
CA ILE A 81 5.61 6.21 4.33
C ILE A 81 4.56 7.05 5.10
N LEU A 82 3.29 6.69 4.99
CA LEU A 82 2.19 7.39 5.65
C LEU A 82 2.30 7.33 7.18
N VAL A 83 2.69 6.18 7.74
CA VAL A 83 2.96 6.02 9.17
C VAL A 83 4.14 6.90 9.62
N VAL A 84 5.24 6.92 8.86
CA VAL A 84 6.39 7.78 9.17
C VAL A 84 5.99 9.26 9.15
N ILE A 85 5.24 9.68 8.11
CA ILE A 85 4.73 11.05 8.02
C ILE A 85 3.82 11.37 9.22
N LEU A 86 2.93 10.46 9.61
CA LEU A 86 2.03 10.65 10.74
C LEU A 86 2.80 10.82 12.05
N LEU A 87 3.79 9.97 12.32
CA LEU A 87 4.63 10.08 13.52
C LEU A 87 5.46 11.36 13.53
N VAL A 88 6.06 11.74 12.40
CA VAL A 88 6.79 13.01 12.28
C VAL A 88 5.86 14.19 12.54
N THR A 89 4.64 14.15 12.00
CA THR A 89 3.64 15.22 12.18
C THR A 89 3.16 15.30 13.64
N LEU A 90 2.93 14.15 14.28
CA LEU A 90 2.54 14.04 15.68
C LEU A 90 3.61 14.61 16.62
N VAL A 91 4.88 14.27 16.38
CA VAL A 91 6.01 14.78 17.17
C VAL A 91 6.25 16.26 16.93
N ARG A 92 6.03 16.71 15.69
CA ARG A 92 6.27 18.09 15.32
C ARG A 92 5.28 19.04 15.99
N GLY A 93 4.00 18.68 16.17
CA GLY A 93 3.00 19.49 16.89
C GLY A 93 2.97 20.99 16.49
N GLU A 94 2.25 21.84 17.23
CA GLU A 94 2.31 23.31 17.01
C GLU A 94 3.65 23.92 17.43
N SER A 95 4.41 23.25 18.29
CA SER A 95 5.69 23.72 18.78
C SER A 95 6.80 23.28 17.84
N GLN A 96 7.46 24.24 17.18
CA GLN A 96 8.68 24.02 16.38
C GLN A 96 9.78 23.30 17.20
N THR A 97 9.67 21.99 17.34
CA THR A 97 10.76 21.15 17.82
C THR A 97 11.78 21.07 16.69
N LYS A 98 12.69 22.05 16.63
CA LYS A 98 13.83 22.09 15.70
C LYS A 98 14.86 20.99 15.96
N ASN A 99 14.59 20.09 16.90
CA ASN A 99 15.56 19.12 17.36
C ASN A 99 15.58 17.92 16.41
N LEU A 100 16.49 18.00 15.44
CA LEU A 100 16.69 17.02 14.36
C LEU A 100 16.88 15.59 14.90
N ALA A 101 17.43 15.45 16.12
CA ALA A 101 17.58 14.17 16.80
C ALA A 101 16.24 13.47 17.08
N VAL A 102 15.19 14.20 17.48
CA VAL A 102 13.87 13.60 17.76
C VAL A 102 13.22 13.12 16.47
N ILE A 103 13.30 13.92 15.40
CA ILE A 103 12.79 13.54 14.07
C ILE A 103 13.50 12.28 13.56
N VAL A 104 14.83 12.23 13.67
CA VAL A 104 15.62 11.05 13.23
C VAL A 104 15.24 9.81 14.04
N ILE A 105 15.09 9.92 15.37
CA ILE A 105 14.66 8.79 16.22
C ILE A 105 13.25 8.33 15.83
N THR A 106 12.32 9.25 15.60
CA THR A 106 10.95 8.91 15.19
C THR A 106 10.90 8.25 13.82
N VAL A 107 11.69 8.72 12.85
CA VAL A 107 11.81 8.10 11.52
C VAL A 107 12.45 6.72 11.63
N LEU A 108 13.49 6.55 12.45
CA LEU A 108 14.12 5.24 12.68
C LEU A 108 13.16 4.25 13.33
N ILE A 109 12.36 4.67 14.31
CA ILE A 109 11.34 3.84 14.94
C ILE A 109 10.24 3.49 13.94
N GLY A 110 9.75 4.46 13.16
CA GLY A 110 8.74 4.22 12.13
C GLY A 110 9.23 3.27 11.03
N ALA A 111 10.47 3.45 10.57
CA ALA A 111 11.12 2.56 9.60
C ALA A 111 11.36 1.17 10.18
N PHE A 112 11.80 1.06 11.43
CA PHE A 112 11.98 -0.23 12.12
C PHE A 112 10.65 -0.98 12.23
N LEU A 113 9.60 -0.32 12.74
CA LEU A 113 8.27 -0.92 12.87
C LEU A 113 7.68 -1.31 11.51
N PHE A 114 7.87 -0.48 10.49
CA PHE A 114 7.44 -0.77 9.13
C PHE A 114 8.16 -2.01 8.56
N LEU A 115 9.50 -2.04 8.64
CA LEU A 115 10.29 -3.17 8.16
C LEU A 115 9.95 -4.46 8.90
N SER A 116 9.80 -4.41 10.22
CA SER A 116 9.36 -5.55 11.04
C SER A 116 7.95 -6.05 10.69
N SER A 117 7.05 -5.18 10.25
CA SER A 117 5.71 -5.59 9.80
C SER A 117 5.68 -6.18 8.39
N SER A 118 6.66 -5.82 7.56
CA SER A 118 6.70 -6.19 6.14
C SER A 118 7.42 -7.50 5.81
N SER A 119 8.37 -7.91 6.65
CA SER A 119 9.15 -9.11 6.43
C SER A 119 8.54 -10.31 7.16
N ALA A 120 8.04 -11.31 6.44
CA ALA A 120 7.67 -12.62 7.00
C ALA A 120 8.87 -13.33 7.68
N THR A 121 10.09 -12.91 7.34
CA THR A 121 11.35 -13.31 7.96
C THR A 121 11.90 -12.08 8.71
N GLY A 122 11.60 -11.93 9.99
CA GLY A 122 11.90 -10.70 10.72
C GLY A 122 13.36 -10.24 10.62
N PHE A 123 13.55 -8.94 10.82
CA PHE A 123 14.87 -8.32 10.90
C PHE A 123 15.69 -9.04 11.98
N ILE A 124 16.87 -9.57 11.64
CA ILE A 124 17.79 -10.32 12.53
C ILE A 124 17.41 -11.80 12.76
N GLY A 125 16.60 -12.42 11.89
CA GLY A 125 16.32 -13.88 11.96
C GLY A 125 15.36 -14.28 13.09
N ILE A 126 14.80 -13.31 13.81
CA ILE A 126 13.69 -13.50 14.72
C ILE A 126 12.42 -13.29 13.89
N ALA A 127 11.77 -14.38 13.49
CA ALA A 127 10.45 -14.30 12.86
C ALA A 127 9.43 -13.84 13.90
N VAL A 128 9.10 -12.55 13.88
CA VAL A 128 8.00 -12.00 14.66
C VAL A 128 6.74 -12.22 13.83
N ASP A 129 5.78 -12.96 14.39
CA ASP A 129 4.49 -13.15 13.73
C ASP A 129 3.80 -11.79 13.51
N SER A 130 3.07 -11.66 12.41
CA SER A 130 2.39 -10.41 12.03
C SER A 130 1.40 -9.94 13.10
N THR A 131 0.77 -10.88 13.81
CA THR A 131 -0.11 -10.60 14.94
C THR A 131 0.66 -9.96 16.10
N THR A 132 1.83 -10.52 16.45
CA THR A 132 2.69 -10.00 17.51
C THR A 132 3.25 -8.62 17.16
N ALA A 133 3.69 -8.42 15.91
CA ALA A 133 4.17 -7.12 15.43
C ALA A 133 3.07 -6.05 15.48
N THR A 134 1.85 -6.40 15.08
CA THR A 134 0.68 -5.50 15.11
C THR A 134 0.30 -5.13 16.54
N LEU A 135 0.28 -6.11 17.46
CA LEU A 135 0.00 -5.87 18.87
C LEU A 135 1.09 -5.00 19.51
N ALA A 136 2.36 -5.26 19.22
CA ALA A 136 3.47 -4.46 19.71
C ALA A 136 3.39 -3.01 19.20
N PHE A 137 3.06 -2.81 17.92
CA PHE A 137 2.84 -1.49 17.33
C PHE A 137 1.71 -0.73 18.04
N ALA A 138 0.55 -1.37 18.22
CA ALA A 138 -0.58 -0.78 18.93
C ALA A 138 -0.20 -0.37 20.36
N LEU A 139 0.56 -1.21 21.06
CA LEU A 139 1.03 -0.95 22.42
C LEU A 139 1.99 0.25 22.47
N VAL A 140 2.94 0.34 21.53
CA VAL A 140 3.86 1.49 21.41
C VAL A 140 3.09 2.79 21.14
N VAL A 141 2.12 2.78 20.22
CA VAL A 141 1.28 3.94 19.93
C VAL A 141 0.48 4.38 21.16
N ILE A 142 -0.11 3.42 21.89
CA ILE A 142 -0.84 3.71 23.14
C ILE A 142 0.10 4.30 24.20
N LEU A 143 1.30 3.76 24.37
CA LEU A 143 2.27 4.29 25.34
C LEU A 143 2.73 5.70 24.97
N ILE A 144 2.96 5.98 23.69
CA ILE A 144 3.28 7.34 23.21
C ILE A 144 2.10 8.27 23.45
N ALA A 145 0.87 7.83 23.17
CA ALA A 145 -0.33 8.63 23.40
C ALA A 145 -0.54 8.93 24.89
N ILE A 146 -0.42 7.92 25.77
CA ILE A 146 -0.49 8.10 27.23
C ILE A 146 0.61 9.06 27.68
N TYR A 147 1.84 8.86 27.23
CA TYR A 147 2.95 9.73 27.59
C TYR A 147 2.72 11.18 27.15
N TYR A 148 2.16 11.39 25.95
CA TYR A 148 1.86 12.73 25.45
C TYR A 148 0.72 13.39 26.25
N ILE A 149 -0.33 12.64 26.57
CA ILE A 149 -1.48 13.12 27.36
C ILE A 149 -1.09 13.38 28.83
N THR A 150 -0.17 12.57 29.38
CA THR A 150 0.22 12.64 30.79
C THR A 150 1.33 13.68 31.04
N ARG A 151 1.89 14.30 30.00
CA ARG A 151 2.85 15.40 30.21
C ARG A 151 2.11 16.56 30.87
N PRO A 152 2.41 16.91 32.13
CA PRO A 152 1.87 18.12 32.72
C PRO A 152 2.37 19.29 31.89
N GLU A 153 1.46 20.19 31.49
CA GLU A 153 1.84 21.44 30.85
C GLU A 153 2.89 22.10 31.75
N ALA A 154 4.13 22.22 31.26
CA ALA A 154 5.17 22.95 31.96
C ALA A 154 4.79 24.43 31.89
N THR A 155 3.89 24.83 32.78
CA THR A 155 3.41 26.19 32.91
C THR A 155 4.59 27.05 33.34
N SER A 156 4.95 27.96 32.44
CA SER A 156 5.72 29.17 32.64
C SER A 156 5.49 29.80 34.03
N ALA A 157 6.31 29.44 35.01
CA ALA A 157 6.31 30.09 36.32
C ALA A 157 7.76 30.31 36.79
N LYS A 158 8.51 31.10 36.01
CA LYS A 158 9.69 31.80 36.54
C LYS A 158 9.91 33.11 35.79
N LYS A 159 9.18 34.14 36.22
CA LYS A 159 9.60 35.53 36.13
C LYS A 159 8.77 36.37 37.09
N ASP A 160 9.29 36.52 38.30
CA ASP A 160 9.29 37.75 39.09
C ASP A 160 10.58 37.73 39.93
#